data_AF-A0A7J4NXD4-F1
#
_entry.id   AF-A0A7J4NXD4-F1
#
_cell.length_a   1.000
_cell.length_b   1.000
_cell.length_c   1.000
_cell.angle_alpha   90.00
_cell.angle_beta   90.00
_cell.angle_gamma   90.00
#
_symmetry.space_group_name_H-M   'P 1'
#
loop_
_entity.id
_entity.type
_entity.pdbx_description
1 polymer ?
#
loop_
_entity_poly.entity_id
_entity_poly.type
_entity_poly.pdbx_seq_one_letter_code
_entity_poly.pdbx_strand_id
1 'polypeptide(L)' 'MTQVQLRLPEDLVAEIDRRVEAGEFKNRSDAIKTIIILYKEREKTREFLRMLRTRSDEAKEKPEELVPLEEIS' A
#
# COMPACT_ATOMS: atom_id res chain seq x y z
N MET A 1 18.83 -5.84 -10.41
CA MET A 1 18.36 -5.91 -9.01
C MET A 1 19.50 -5.48 -8.11
N THR A 2 19.23 -4.68 -7.08
CA THR A 2 20.26 -4.21 -6.15
C THR A 2 20.23 -5.05 -4.89
N GLN A 3 21.39 -5.56 -4.45
CA GLN A 3 21.50 -6.31 -3.20
C GLN A 3 21.59 -5.33 -2.02
N VAL A 4 20.79 -5.57 -1.00
CA VAL A 4 20.73 -4.75 0.22
C VAL A 4 20.85 -5.67 1.42
N GLN A 5 21.69 -5.30 2.40
CA GLN A 5 21.76 -5.98 3.69
C GLN A 5 20.84 -5.25 4.69
N LEU A 6 19.99 -5.99 5.39
CA LEU A 6 19.04 -5.47 6.37
C LEU A 6 19.37 -6.02 7.75
N ARG A 7 19.24 -5.17 8.78
CA ARG A 7 19.26 -5.60 10.17
C ARG A 7 17.83 -5.69 10.67
N LEU A 8 17.46 -6.86 11.16
CA LEU A 8 16.13 -7.15 11.66
C LEU A 8 16.25 -7.73 13.08
N PRO A 9 15.26 -7.47 13.94
CA PRO A 9 15.14 -8.17 15.22
C PRO A 9 15.10 -9.70 15.05
N GLU A 10 15.68 -10.43 16.00
CA GLU A 10 15.80 -11.90 15.93
C GLU A 10 14.44 -12.60 15.90
N ASP A 11 13.47 -12.09 16.66
CA ASP A 11 12.09 -12.57 16.70
C ASP A 11 11.41 -12.47 15.33
N LEU A 12 11.66 -11.37 14.61
CA LEU A 12 11.13 -11.18 13.26
C LEU A 12 11.79 -12.13 12.25
N VAL A 13 13.10 -12.37 12.37
CA VAL A 13 13.80 -13.35 11.52
C VAL A 13 13.23 -14.76 11.77
N ALA A 14 13.03 -15.14 13.03
CA ALA A 14 12.45 -16.42 13.40
C ALA A 14 11.02 -16.59 12.86
N GLU A 15 10.21 -15.54 12.86
CA GLU A 15 8.88 -15.56 12.26
C GLU A 15 8.93 -15.78 10.74
N ILE A 16 9.86 -15.10 10.05
CA ILE A 16 10.06 -15.30 8.60
C ILE A 16 10.48 -16.75 8.33
N ASP A 17 11.38 -17.30 9.14
CA ASP A 17 11.83 -18.68 9.01
C ASP A 17 10.69 -19.67 9.14
N ARG A 18 9.86 -19.54 10.19
CA ARG A 18 8.68 -20.39 10.38
C ARG A 18 7.75 -20.38 9.17
N ARG A 19 7.54 -19.21 8.55
CA ARG A 19 6.69 -19.08 7.36
C ARG A 19 7.30 -19.67 6.10
N VAL A 20 8.63 -19.58 5.96
CA VAL A 20 9.36 -20.26 4.88
C VAL A 20 9.29 -21.78 5.06
N GLU A 21 9.48 -22.28 6.29
CA GLU A 21 9.36 -23.70 6.63
C GLU A 21 7.93 -24.23 6.43
N ALA A 22 6.92 -23.42 6.73
CA ALA A 22 5.52 -23.72 6.45
C ALA A 22 5.16 -23.71 4.95
N GLY A 23 6.09 -23.28 4.09
CA GLY A 23 5.90 -23.24 2.63
C GLY A 23 5.13 -22.02 2.13
N GLU A 24 4.86 -21.02 2.98
CA GLU A 24 4.20 -19.77 2.56
C GLU A 24 5.08 -18.94 1.62
N PHE A 25 6.41 -19.03 1.77
CA PHE A 25 7.38 -18.31 0.95
C PHE A 25 8.51 -19.23 0.47
N LYS A 26 9.04 -18.96 -0.73
CA LYS A 26 10.13 -19.77 -1.29
C LYS A 26 11.45 -19.63 -0.53
N ASN A 27 11.71 -18.45 0.03
CA ASN A 27 12.88 -18.14 0.84
C ASN A 27 12.66 -16.80 1.58
N ARG A 28 13.58 -16.43 2.48
CA ARG A 28 13.51 -15.16 3.23
C ARG A 28 13.43 -13.92 2.33
N SER A 29 14.14 -13.91 1.19
CA SER A 29 14.14 -12.76 0.28
C SER A 29 12.80 -12.58 -0.42
N ASP A 30 12.15 -13.70 -0.79
CA ASP A 30 10.80 -13.73 -1.36
C ASP A 30 9.75 -13.21 -0.37
N ALA A 31 9.87 -13.64 0.90
CA ALA A 31 9.03 -13.15 1.98
C ALA A 31 9.14 -11.62 2.15
N ILE A 32 10.37 -11.11 2.30
CA ILE A 32 10.61 -9.67 2.48
C ILE A 32 10.12 -8.86 1.27
N LYS A 33 10.40 -9.31 0.05
CA LYS A 33 9.91 -8.63 -1.17
C LYS A 33 8.39 -8.54 -1.18
N THR A 34 7.71 -9.64 -0.87
CA THR A 34 6.25 -9.71 -0.84
C THR A 34 5.68 -8.76 0.21
N ILE A 35 6.24 -8.76 1.43
CA ILE A 35 5.83 -7.87 2.51
C ILE A 35 5.98 -6.39 2.09
N ILE A 36 7.10 -6.03 1.46
CA ILE A 36 7.33 -4.65 0.99
C ILE A 36 6.32 -4.27 -0.11
N ILE A 37 5.99 -5.18 -1.02
CA ILE A 37 4.98 -4.93 -2.07
C ILE A 37 3.61 -4.70 -1.43
N LEU A 38 3.20 -5.57 -0.50
CA LEU A 38 1.93 -5.41 0.22
C LEU A 38 1.85 -4.08 0.97
N TYR A 39 2.95 -3.66 1.60
CA TYR A 39 3.02 -2.36 2.27
C TYR A 39 2.83 -1.20 1.28
N LYS A 40 3.49 -1.26 0.10
CA LYS A 40 3.35 -0.23 -0.95
C LYS A 40 1.92 -0.12 -1.47
N GLU A 41 1.24 -1.24 -1.71
CA GLU A 41 -0.16 -1.23 -2.16
C GLU A 41 -1.10 -0.63 -1.10
N ARG A 42 -0.83 -0.92 0.18
CA ARG A 42 -1.57 -0.30 1.29
C ARG A 42 -1.37 1.22 1.34
N GLU A 43 -0.16 1.71 1.09
CA GLU A 43 0.10 3.16 1.01
C GLU A 43 -0.64 3.82 -0.16
N LYS A 44 -0.63 3.22 -1.35
CA LYS A 44 -1.40 3.73 -2.50
C LYS A 44 -2.89 3.84 -2.18
N THR A 45 -3.44 2.85 -1.49
CA THR A 45 -4.86 2.88 -1.09
C THR A 45 -5.14 4.03 -0.11
N ARG A 46 -4.21 4.32 0.80
CA ARG A 46 -4.32 5.47 1.72
C ARG A 46 -4.20 6.81 1.01
N GLU A 47 -3.33 6.92 0.01
CA GLU A 47 -3.22 8.11 -0.84
C GLU A 47 -4.50 8.35 -1.65
N PHE A 48 -5.05 7.29 -2.24
CA PHE A 48 -6.31 7.37 -2.97
C PHE A 48 -7.46 7.85 -2.08
N LEU A 49 -7.58 7.30 -0.86
CA LEU A 49 -8.59 7.76 0.10
C LEU A 49 -8.41 9.23 0.47
N ARG A 50 -7.16 9.69 0.66
CA ARG A 50 -6.88 11.11 0.93
C ARG A 50 -7.34 11.99 -0.23
N MET A 51 -7.01 11.62 -1.46
CA MET A 51 -7.45 12.34 -2.66
C MET A 51 -8.98 12.44 -2.74
N LEU A 52 -9.70 11.34 -2.51
CA LEU A 52 -11.17 11.33 -2.52
C LEU A 52 -11.77 12.26 -1.46
N ARG A 53 -11.20 12.26 -0.25
CA ARG A 53 -11.68 13.14 0.83
C ARG A 53 -11.45 14.61 0.48
N THR A 54 -10.25 14.96 0.03
CA THR A 54 -9.93 16.32 -0.40
C THR A 54 -10.91 16.81 -1.47
N ARG A 55 -11.15 16.01 -2.51
CA ARG A 55 -12.14 16.37 -3.54
C ARG A 55 -13.57 16.50 -3.01
N SER A 56 -13.96 15.63 -2.07
CA SER A 56 -15.28 15.72 -1.46
C SER A 56 -15.45 16.99 -0.62
N ASP A 57 -14.39 17.46 0.03
CA ASP A 57 -14.43 18.67 0.84
C ASP A 57 -14.41 19.91 -0.08
N GLU A 58 -13.56 19.94 -1.11
CA GLU A 58 -13.55 20.98 -2.15
C GLU A 58 -14.94 21.14 -2.81
N ALA A 59 -15.59 20.02 -3.16
CA ALA A 59 -16.93 20.04 -3.77
C ALA A 59 -18.02 20.61 -2.83
N LYS A 60 -17.87 20.46 -1.52
CA LYS A 60 -18.79 21.06 -0.53
C LYS A 60 -18.52 22.53 -0.32
N GLU A 61 -17.25 22.93 -0.31
CA GLU A 61 -16.84 24.32 -0.10
C GLU A 61 -17.10 25.19 -1.34
N LYS A 62 -16.98 24.60 -2.55
CA LYS A 62 -17.13 25.28 -3.84
C LYS A 62 -18.03 24.51 -4.81
N PRO A 63 -19.34 24.41 -4.52
CA PRO A 63 -20.27 23.70 -5.38
C PRO A 63 -20.37 24.29 -6.80
N GLU A 64 -20.02 25.56 -6.99
CA GLU A 64 -20.04 26.26 -8.27
C GLU A 64 -18.96 25.79 -9.27
N GLU A 65 -17.89 25.15 -8.80
CA GLU A 65 -16.87 24.56 -9.68
C GLU A 65 -17.32 23.19 -10.26
N LEU A 66 -18.44 22.64 -9.79
CA LEU A 66 -18.98 21.36 -10.25
C LEU A 66 -19.77 21.52 -11.55
N VAL A 67 -19.56 20.60 -12.50
CA VAL A 67 -20.33 20.56 -13.75
C VAL A 67 -21.63 19.78 -13.54
N PRO A 68 -22.81 20.34 -13.85
CA PRO A 68 -24.08 19.64 -13.79
C PRO A 68 -24.10 18.43 -14.74
N LEU A 69 -24.75 17.34 -14.32
CA LEU A 69 -24.82 16.12 -15.13
C LEU A 69 -25.69 16.32 -16.38
N GLU A 70 -26.65 17.24 -16.31
CA GLU A 70 -27.54 17.62 -17.41
C GLU A 70 -26.81 18.27 -18.58
N GLU A 71 -25.61 18.82 -18.37
CA GLU A 71 -24.80 19.46 -19.41
C GLU A 71 -23.91 18.47 -20.19
N ILE A 72 -23.78 17.23 -19.70
CA ILE A 72 -22.88 16.20 -20.25
C ILE A 72 -23.67 15.06 -20.94
N SER A 73 -25.00 15.04 -20.83
CA SER A 73 -25.88 14.04 -21.47
C SER A 73 -26.47 14.52 -22.79
#